data_AF-A0A7K3DQE5-F1
#
_entry.id   AF-A0A7K3DQE5-F1
#
_cell.length_a   1.000
_cell.length_b   1.000
_cell.length_c   1.000
_cell.angle_alpha   90.00
_cell.angle_beta   90.00
_cell.angle_gamma   90.00
#
_symmetry.space_group_name_H-M   'P 1'
#
loop_
_entity.id
_entity.type
_entity.pdbx_description
1 polymer ?
#
loop_
_entity_poly.entity_id
_entity_poly.type
_entity_poly.pdbx_seq_one_letter_code
_entity_poly.pdbx_strand_id
1 'polypeptide(L)'
;MSQLLRVQNFTVSSDGFGAGEGQSLEQPFGHADPGSLLAWAFATDHPPISRAAPGSRGLDDYFTRDYARNIGAEIMGRNKFGPQRGPWQDHEWQGWWGDEPPFHTPVFVMT
;
A
#
# COMPACT_ATOMS: atom_id res chain seq x y z
N MET A 1 -9.87 -25.65 4.11
CA MET A 1 -8.60 -24.91 4.32
C MET A 1 -8.83 -23.86 5.39
N SER A 2 -7.91 -23.70 6.34
CA SER A 2 -7.97 -22.63 7.33
C SER A 2 -7.65 -21.28 6.69
N GLN A 3 -8.45 -20.26 6.96
CA GLN A 3 -8.11 -18.88 6.60
C GLN A 3 -7.03 -18.38 7.56
N LEU A 4 -5.98 -17.76 7.03
CA LEU A 4 -4.87 -17.19 7.79
C LEU A 4 -4.86 -15.67 7.60
N LEU A 5 -4.51 -14.94 8.65
CA LEU A 5 -4.27 -13.51 8.61
C LEU A 5 -2.76 -13.25 8.58
N ARG A 6 -2.30 -12.41 7.65
CA ARG A 6 -0.89 -11.97 7.58
C ARG A 6 -0.79 -10.49 7.23
N VAL A 7 0.25 -9.84 7.76
CA VAL A 7 0.76 -8.58 7.24
C VAL A 7 1.89 -8.92 6.29
N GLN A 8 1.87 -8.39 5.07
CA GLN A 8 2.92 -8.60 4.07
C GLN A 8 3.31 -7.28 3.42
N ASN A 9 4.57 -7.17 2.97
CA ASN A 9 5.09 -5.98 2.28
C ASN A 9 4.82 -4.66 3.02
N PHE A 10 4.94 -4.69 4.36
CA PHE A 10 4.79 -3.52 5.22
C PHE A 10 6.16 -2.93 5.56
N THR A 11 6.37 -1.66 5.27
CA THR A 11 7.60 -0.95 5.65
C THR A 11 7.39 -0.17 6.94
N VAL A 12 8.42 -0.15 7.77
CA VAL A 12 8.56 0.76 8.92
C VAL A 12 9.91 1.47 8.82
N SER A 13 9.96 2.74 9.21
CA SER A 13 11.19 3.51 9.33
C SER A 13 12.09 2.98 10.46
N SER A 14 13.36 3.41 10.52
CA SER A 14 14.28 2.98 11.58
C SER A 14 13.87 3.45 12.99
N ASP A 15 13.07 4.52 13.07
CA ASP A 15 12.48 5.08 14.29
C ASP A 15 11.02 4.64 14.52
N GLY A 16 10.49 3.73 13.70
CA GLY A 16 9.31 2.94 14.06
C GLY A 16 7.96 3.40 13.51
N PHE A 17 7.91 4.19 12.43
CA PHE A 17 6.65 4.63 11.80
C PHE A 17 6.44 4.06 10.40
N GLY A 18 5.19 3.74 10.05
CA GLY A 18 4.78 3.34 8.68
C GLY A 18 4.21 4.50 7.84
N ALA A 19 3.83 5.59 8.50
CA ALA A 19 3.44 6.87 7.92
C ALA A 19 3.73 7.97 8.95
N GLY A 20 4.03 9.18 8.50
CA GLY A 20 4.30 10.32 9.35
C GLY A 20 3.02 11.02 9.81
N GLU A 21 3.17 11.92 10.77
CA GLU A 21 2.10 12.84 11.17
C GLU A 21 1.72 13.79 10.03
N GLY A 22 0.49 14.31 10.07
CA GLY A 22 0.02 15.32 9.11
C GLY A 22 -0.44 14.77 7.76
N GLN A 23 -0.84 13.49 7.68
CA GLN A 23 -1.41 12.92 6.45
C GLN A 23 -2.56 13.78 5.90
N SER A 24 -2.47 14.19 4.63
CA SER A 24 -3.46 14.98 3.89
C SER A 24 -3.73 14.37 2.50
N LEU A 25 -4.58 15.02 1.69
CA LEU A 25 -4.82 14.64 0.30
C LEU A 25 -3.52 14.75 -0.54
N GLU A 26 -2.75 15.81 -0.33
CA GLU A 26 -1.50 16.08 -1.04
C GLU A 26 -0.32 15.29 -0.47
N GLN A 27 -0.39 14.93 0.82
CA GLN A 27 0.64 14.18 1.53
C GLN A 27 0.05 12.92 2.17
N PRO A 28 -0.19 11.84 1.41
CA PRO A 28 -0.83 10.64 1.94
C PRO A 28 -0.04 9.95 3.05
N PHE A 29 1.28 10.17 3.14
CA PHE A 29 2.17 9.65 4.18
C PHE A 29 2.57 10.71 5.22
N GLY A 30 1.95 11.89 5.20
CA GLY A 30 2.33 13.00 6.08
C GLY A 30 3.77 13.45 5.81
N HIS A 31 4.53 13.71 6.88
CA HIS A 31 5.95 14.08 6.76
C HIS A 31 6.88 12.92 6.38
N ALA A 32 6.40 11.67 6.35
CA ALA A 32 7.23 10.53 5.95
C ALA A 32 7.44 10.53 4.43
N ASP A 33 8.66 10.22 3.99
CA ASP A 33 8.95 10.04 2.57
C ASP A 33 8.58 8.62 2.11
N PRO A 34 7.50 8.46 1.31
CA PRO A 34 7.12 7.15 0.79
C PRO A 34 8.16 6.59 -0.19
N GLY A 35 8.95 7.45 -0.86
CA GLY A 35 10.00 7.01 -1.78
C GLY A 35 11.08 6.21 -1.05
N SER A 36 11.53 6.71 0.10
CA SER A 36 12.45 5.99 0.98
C SER A 36 11.84 4.73 1.58
N LEU A 37 10.59 4.78 2.05
CA LEU A 37 9.91 3.62 2.65
C LEU A 37 9.69 2.47 1.65
N LEU A 38 9.43 2.80 0.38
CA LEU A 38 9.09 1.81 -0.65
C LEU A 38 10.24 1.57 -1.65
N ALA A 39 11.43 2.14 -1.40
CA ALA A 39 12.59 2.07 -2.29
C ALA A 39 12.96 0.63 -2.68
N TRP A 40 12.87 -0.30 -1.72
CA TRP A 40 13.17 -1.72 -1.93
C TRP A 40 12.29 -2.32 -3.04
N ALA A 41 10.98 -2.01 -3.05
CA ALA A 41 10.03 -2.52 -4.01
C ALA A 41 10.20 -1.85 -5.38
N PHE A 42 10.42 -0.54 -5.41
CA PHE A 42 10.61 0.23 -6.65
C PHE A 42 11.89 -0.15 -7.41
N ALA A 43 12.90 -0.69 -6.71
CA ALA A 43 14.12 -1.17 -7.35
C ALA A 43 13.92 -2.47 -8.17
N THR A 44 12.88 -3.26 -7.85
CA THR A 44 12.64 -4.60 -8.44
C THR A 44 12.16 -4.57 -9.89
N ASP A 45 12.38 -5.64 -10.63
CA ASP A 45 11.94 -5.77 -12.02
C ASP A 45 10.39 -5.81 -12.16
N HIS A 46 9.68 -6.11 -11.07
CA HIS A 46 8.21 -6.07 -10.99
C HIS A 46 7.73 -5.16 -9.85
N PRO A 47 7.93 -3.84 -9.92
CA PRO A 47 7.46 -2.94 -8.89
C PRO A 47 5.92 -2.80 -8.93
N PRO A 48 5.30 -2.25 -7.86
CA PRO A 48 3.86 -1.99 -7.83
C PRO A 48 3.41 -0.83 -8.74
N ILE A 49 4.32 -0.24 -9.52
CA ILE A 49 4.08 0.84 -10.48
C ILE A 49 4.82 0.54 -11.79
N SER A 50 4.40 1.16 -12.89
CA SER A 50 5.10 1.04 -14.17
C SER A 50 6.52 1.62 -14.10
N ARG A 51 7.50 0.91 -14.67
CA ARG A 51 8.91 1.34 -14.76
C ARG A 51 9.39 1.43 -16.21
N ALA A 52 10.35 2.33 -16.47
CA ALA A 52 10.86 2.61 -17.83
C ALA A 52 12.10 1.79 -18.25
N ALA A 53 12.86 1.24 -17.30
CA ALA A 53 14.10 0.48 -17.54
C ALA A 53 14.12 -0.77 -16.67
N PRO A 54 14.84 -1.87 -16.99
CA PRO A 54 14.84 -3.10 -16.18
C PRO A 54 15.29 -2.90 -14.73
N GLY A 55 14.77 -3.73 -13.82
CA GLY A 55 15.05 -3.72 -12.39
C GLY A 55 15.89 -4.89 -11.89
N SER A 56 16.06 -4.96 -10.57
CA SER A 56 16.73 -6.09 -9.94
C SER A 56 15.82 -7.31 -9.89
N ARG A 57 16.41 -8.50 -10.04
CA ARG A 57 15.76 -9.79 -9.79
C ARG A 57 16.42 -10.43 -8.57
N GLY A 58 15.61 -10.86 -7.61
CA GLY A 58 16.08 -11.36 -6.33
C GLY A 58 14.93 -11.61 -5.37
N LEU A 59 15.21 -11.61 -4.07
CA LEU A 59 14.22 -11.85 -3.03
C LEU A 59 13.14 -10.76 -2.99
N ASP A 60 13.55 -9.49 -3.11
CA ASP A 60 12.63 -8.36 -3.14
C ASP A 60 11.66 -8.47 -4.34
N ASP A 61 12.19 -8.79 -5.52
CA ASP A 61 11.40 -9.01 -6.74
C ASP A 61 10.47 -10.23 -6.64
N TYR A 62 10.88 -11.25 -5.88
CA TYR A 62 9.99 -12.36 -5.57
C TYR A 62 8.79 -11.88 -4.74
N PHE A 63 9.01 -11.08 -3.69
CA PHE A 63 7.93 -10.58 -2.84
C PHE A 63 7.00 -9.59 -3.53
N THR A 64 7.49 -8.79 -4.48
CA THR A 64 6.62 -7.91 -5.26
C THR A 64 5.75 -8.72 -6.23
N ARG A 65 6.29 -9.75 -6.90
CA ARG A 65 5.51 -10.65 -7.77
C ARG A 65 4.53 -11.53 -7.00
N ASP A 66 4.90 -11.98 -5.81
CA ASP A 66 4.08 -12.89 -4.99
C ASP A 66 2.93 -12.16 -4.27
N TYR A 67 2.86 -10.83 -4.37
CA TYR A 67 1.92 -9.99 -3.62
C TYR A 67 0.47 -10.52 -3.63
N ALA A 68 -0.08 -10.86 -4.79
CA ALA A 68 -1.46 -11.33 -4.93
C ALA A 68 -1.64 -12.83 -4.61
N ARG A 69 -0.56 -13.58 -4.42
CA ARG A 69 -0.64 -15.04 -4.28
C ARG A 69 -1.25 -15.42 -2.94
N ASN A 70 -2.34 -16.18 -3.02
CA ASN A 70 -3.13 -16.65 -1.87
C ASN A 70 -3.70 -15.50 -1.01
N ILE A 71 -3.89 -14.31 -1.60
CA ILE A 71 -4.63 -13.21 -0.98
C ILE A 71 -6.06 -13.24 -1.50
N GLY A 72 -7.02 -13.43 -0.60
CA GLY A 72 -8.45 -13.45 -0.93
C GLY A 72 -9.20 -12.17 -0.56
N ALA A 73 -8.60 -11.32 0.27
CA ALA A 73 -9.14 -10.03 0.69
C ALA A 73 -8.03 -9.16 1.28
N GLU A 74 -8.18 -7.85 1.16
CA GLU A 74 -7.37 -6.84 1.84
C GLU A 74 -8.19 -6.18 2.95
N ILE A 75 -7.57 -5.98 4.11
CA ILE A 75 -8.17 -5.22 5.23
C ILE A 75 -7.26 -4.01 5.49
N MET A 76 -7.82 -2.81 5.50
CA MET A 76 -7.05 -1.59 5.75
C MET A 76 -7.77 -0.59 6.63
N GLY A 77 -7.00 0.26 7.31
CA GLY A 77 -7.57 1.39 8.05
C GLY A 77 -7.93 2.55 7.12
N ARG A 78 -8.84 3.40 7.60
CA ARG A 78 -9.30 4.61 6.90
C ARG A 78 -8.15 5.49 6.38
N ASN A 79 -7.08 5.66 7.15
CA ASN A 79 -5.95 6.52 6.76
C ASN A 79 -5.09 5.94 5.62
N LYS A 80 -5.17 4.63 5.34
CA LYS A 80 -4.57 4.04 4.14
C LYS A 80 -5.47 4.28 2.93
N PHE A 81 -6.79 4.21 3.13
CA PHE A 81 -7.78 4.35 2.06
C PHE A 81 -7.99 5.79 1.59
N GLY A 82 -7.92 6.78 2.50
CA GLY A 82 -8.18 8.17 2.14
C GLY A 82 -7.75 9.21 3.18
N PRO A 83 -7.79 10.51 2.81
CA PRO A 83 -7.37 11.60 3.69
C PRO A 83 -8.42 12.01 4.72
N GLN A 84 -9.66 11.53 4.61
CA GLN A 84 -10.76 12.01 5.43
C GLN A 84 -10.61 11.56 6.90
N ARG A 85 -11.04 12.41 7.83
CA ARG A 85 -11.07 12.17 9.28
C ARG A 85 -12.49 12.35 9.82
N GLY A 86 -12.82 11.67 10.93
CA GLY A 86 -14.15 11.76 11.54
C GLY A 86 -15.22 10.96 10.78
N PRO A 87 -16.52 11.25 10.89
CA PRO A 87 -17.57 10.56 10.13
C PRO A 87 -17.39 10.63 8.60
N TRP A 88 -18.03 9.74 7.84
CA TRP A 88 -18.09 9.87 6.38
C TRP A 88 -18.96 11.05 5.98
N GLN A 89 -18.41 11.93 5.16
CA GLN A 89 -19.14 13.06 4.58
C GLN A 89 -19.39 12.88 3.08
N ASP A 90 -18.58 12.04 2.44
CA ASP A 90 -18.60 11.74 1.02
C ASP A 90 -18.38 10.24 0.82
N HIS A 91 -19.22 9.62 0.01
CA HIS A 91 -19.18 8.19 -0.33
C HIS A 91 -18.68 7.93 -1.74
N GLU A 92 -18.37 8.97 -2.52
CA GLU A 92 -17.87 8.84 -3.89
C GLU A 92 -16.38 8.51 -3.93
N TRP A 93 -15.61 8.81 -2.88
CA TRP A 93 -14.18 8.52 -2.80
C TRP A 93 -13.89 7.01 -2.95
N GLN A 94 -13.14 6.65 -4.01
CA GLN A 94 -12.75 5.26 -4.33
C GLN A 94 -11.30 4.92 -3.94
N GLY A 95 -10.59 5.82 -3.27
CA GLY A 95 -9.17 5.63 -2.92
C GLY A 95 -8.20 6.37 -3.83
N TRP A 96 -6.90 6.23 -3.54
CA TRP A 96 -5.81 6.95 -4.20
C TRP A 96 -5.45 6.42 -5.60
N TRP A 97 -5.90 5.21 -5.93
CA TRP A 97 -5.33 4.40 -7.01
C TRP A 97 -6.05 4.53 -8.35
N GLY A 98 -7.05 5.42 -8.44
CA GLY A 98 -7.88 5.58 -9.62
C GLY A 98 -8.76 4.35 -9.89
N ASP A 99 -9.13 4.17 -11.16
CA ASP A 99 -10.14 3.18 -11.57
C ASP A 99 -9.67 1.72 -11.40
N GLU A 100 -8.35 1.48 -11.41
CA GLU A 100 -7.78 0.13 -11.32
C GLU A 100 -6.82 0.02 -10.11
N PRO A 101 -7.36 -0.23 -8.90
CA PRO A 101 -6.56 -0.35 -7.69
C PRO A 101 -5.76 -1.67 -7.65
N PRO A 102 -4.59 -1.70 -6.97
CA PRO A 102 -3.64 -2.83 -7.05
C PRO A 102 -4.10 -4.11 -6.33
N PHE A 103 -5.24 -4.08 -5.61
CA PHE A 103 -5.65 -5.17 -4.73
C PHE A 103 -6.33 -6.33 -5.47
N HIS A 104 -7.12 -6.02 -6.52
CA HIS A 104 -7.94 -6.94 -7.33
C HIS A 104 -8.65 -8.05 -6.53
N THR A 105 -9.02 -7.74 -5.29
CA THR A 105 -9.71 -8.60 -4.32
C THR A 105 -10.65 -7.71 -3.50
N PRO A 106 -11.66 -8.27 -2.80
CA PRO A 106 -12.48 -7.48 -1.89
C PRO A 106 -11.62 -6.73 -0.87
N VAL A 107 -11.87 -5.42 -0.74
CA VAL A 107 -11.20 -4.54 0.22
C VAL A 107 -12.18 -4.15 1.32
N PHE A 108 -11.78 -4.37 2.57
CA PHE A 108 -12.54 -3.96 3.75
C PHE A 108 -11.83 -2.80 4.44
N VAL A 109 -12.44 -1.62 4.41
CA VAL A 109 -11.92 -0.43 5.10
C VAL A 109 -12.53 -0.35 6.50
N MET A 110 -11.69 -0.44 7.53
CA MET A 110 -12.10 -0.27 8.92
C MET A 110 -12.23 1.23 9.22
N THR A 111 -13.46 1.66 9.50
CA THR A 111 -13.86 3.06 9.62
C THR A 111 -15.11 3.24 10.49
#